data_AF-H8XQ50-F1
#
_entry.id   AF-H8XQ50-F1
#
_cell.length_a   1.000
_cell.length_b   1.000
_cell.length_c   1.000
_cell.angle_alpha   90.00
_cell.angle_beta   90.00
_cell.angle_gamma   90.00
#
_symmetry.space_group_name_H-M   'P 1'
#
loop_
_entity.id
_entity.type
_entity.pdbx_description
1 polymer ?
#
loop_
_entity_poly.entity_id
_entity_poly.type
_entity_poly.pdbx_seq_one_letter_code
_entity_poly.pdbx_strand_id
1 'polypeptide(L)'
;MILSCNKNTNLENKITIKVNSIDSDSKQLRVNTFDVIEVRAEGFGYLMKTYEKVGEYTTDSSGSVKIEIDGSKQYRFMISGPNGYGSANFTEAFTKEKLKDGQEVNIEVITHENR
;
A
#
# COMPACT_ATOMS: atom_id res chain seq x y z
N MET A 1 -41.98 14.76 5.67
CA MET A 1 -41.26 13.60 5.09
C MET A 1 -39.82 14.04 4.87
N ILE A 2 -38.92 13.71 5.79
CA ILE A 2 -37.51 14.12 5.70
C ILE A 2 -36.81 13.08 4.83
N LEU A 3 -36.59 13.40 3.55
CA LEU A 3 -35.57 12.71 2.77
C LEU A 3 -34.21 13.21 3.27
N SER A 4 -33.63 12.49 4.23
CA SER A 4 -32.23 12.68 4.58
C SER A 4 -31.40 12.04 3.47
N CYS A 5 -30.92 12.86 2.54
CA CYS A 5 -29.88 12.46 1.59
C CYS A 5 -28.63 12.08 2.38
N ASN A 6 -28.28 10.80 2.34
CA ASN A 6 -27.05 10.28 2.91
C ASN A 6 -25.87 10.96 2.18
N LYS A 7 -25.21 11.90 2.85
CA LYS A 7 -24.02 12.59 2.32
C LYS A 7 -22.94 11.55 2.04
N ASN A 8 -22.31 11.66 0.87
CA ASN A 8 -21.13 10.94 0.43
C ASN A 8 -20.05 10.82 1.55
N THR A 9 -20.03 9.71 2.27
CA THR A 9 -19.00 9.42 3.28
C THR A 9 -17.68 8.92 2.68
N ASN A 10 -17.59 8.77 1.36
CA ASN A 10 -16.43 8.17 0.68
C ASN A 10 -15.29 9.14 0.34
N LEU A 11 -15.46 10.45 0.49
CA LEU A 11 -14.41 11.43 0.19
C LEU A 11 -13.66 11.91 1.44
N GLU A 12 -14.29 11.89 2.61
CA GLU A 12 -13.73 12.46 3.84
C GLU A 12 -12.56 11.64 4.43
N ASN A 13 -12.46 10.34 4.09
CA ASN A 13 -11.40 9.46 4.59
C ASN A 13 -10.34 9.12 3.55
N LYS A 14 -10.41 9.70 2.35
CA LYS A 14 -9.41 9.46 1.30
C LYS A 14 -8.12 10.17 1.65
N ILE A 15 -7.02 9.43 1.60
CA ILE A 15 -5.67 9.93 1.76
C ILE A 15 -4.83 9.50 0.56
N THR A 16 -3.88 10.33 0.17
CA THR A 16 -2.87 10.00 -0.82
C THR A 16 -1.58 9.65 -0.10
N ILE A 17 -1.04 8.47 -0.35
CA ILE A 17 0.30 8.09 0.11
C ILE A 17 1.23 7.88 -1.07
N LYS A 18 2.53 7.97 -0.81
CA LYS A 18 3.57 7.62 -1.78
C LYS A 18 4.24 6.33 -1.30
N VAL A 19 4.21 5.29 -2.13
CA VAL A 19 4.92 4.04 -1.85
C VAL A 19 6.21 4.03 -2.65
N ASN A 20 7.32 3.84 -1.97
CA ASN A 20 8.66 3.78 -2.53
C ASN A 20 9.16 2.33 -2.49
N SER A 21 9.62 1.83 -3.63
CA SER A 21 10.32 0.55 -3.73
C SER A 21 11.81 0.78 -3.44
N ILE A 22 12.30 0.22 -2.33
CA ILE A 22 13.67 0.40 -1.86
C ILE A 22 14.41 -0.93 -1.99
N ASP A 23 15.57 -0.91 -2.62
CA ASP A 23 16.45 -2.06 -2.66
C ASP A 23 17.00 -2.36 -1.26
N SER A 24 16.85 -3.60 -0.78
CA SER A 24 17.19 -3.95 0.60
C SER A 24 18.68 -3.81 0.90
N ASP A 25 19.53 -3.97 -0.11
CA ASP A 25 20.97 -4.09 0.08
C ASP A 25 21.64 -2.71 -0.01
N SER A 26 21.33 -1.97 -1.06
CA SER A 26 21.85 -0.61 -1.29
C SER A 26 21.12 0.48 -0.50
N LYS A 27 19.91 0.20 -0.01
CA LYS A 27 18.99 1.17 0.62
C LYS A 27 18.61 2.33 -0.30
N GLN A 28 18.71 2.14 -1.62
CA GLN A 28 18.33 3.13 -2.63
C GLN A 28 17.00 2.78 -3.30
N LEU A 29 16.37 3.75 -3.97
CA LEU A 29 15.17 3.51 -4.78
C LEU A 29 15.49 2.55 -5.94
N ARG A 30 14.58 1.61 -6.21
CA ARG A 30 14.62 0.69 -7.36
C ARG A 30 14.14 1.38 -8.64
N VAL A 31 14.93 2.35 -9.09
CA VAL A 31 14.64 3.15 -10.29
C VAL A 31 14.57 2.29 -11.56
N ASN A 32 13.71 2.66 -12.51
CA ASN A 32 13.51 2.00 -13.81
C ASN A 32 13.22 0.49 -13.76
N THR A 33 12.83 -0.04 -12.60
CA THR A 33 12.53 -1.45 -12.41
C THR A 33 11.04 -1.75 -12.64
N PHE A 34 10.18 -0.73 -12.50
CA PHE A 34 8.72 -0.81 -12.71
C PHE A 34 8.08 -1.93 -11.88
N ASP A 35 8.44 -1.97 -10.60
CA ASP A 35 7.91 -2.94 -9.64
C ASP A 35 6.38 -2.80 -9.51
N VAL A 36 5.69 -3.92 -9.32
CA VAL A 36 4.25 -3.98 -9.10
C VAL A 36 3.95 -3.99 -7.62
N ILE A 37 3.09 -3.08 -7.18
CA ILE A 37 2.60 -2.94 -5.81
C ILE A 37 1.15 -3.41 -5.75
N GLU A 38 0.94 -4.55 -5.11
CA GLU A 38 -0.38 -5.04 -4.74
C GLU A 38 -0.82 -4.43 -3.41
N VAL A 39 -1.97 -3.75 -3.42
CA VAL A 39 -2.58 -3.13 -2.24
C VAL A 39 -3.72 -4.01 -1.78
N ARG A 40 -3.64 -4.49 -0.53
CA ARG A 40 -4.72 -5.21 0.14
C ARG A 40 -5.26 -4.40 1.30
N ALA A 41 -6.58 -4.29 1.39
CA ALA A 41 -7.24 -3.58 2.47
C ALA A 41 -8.04 -4.54 3.35
N GLU A 42 -8.24 -4.14 4.60
CA GLU A 42 -9.14 -4.81 5.53
C GLU A 42 -10.55 -4.97 4.94
N GLY A 43 -11.00 -6.22 4.90
CA GLY A 43 -12.37 -6.64 4.61
C GLY A 43 -12.99 -7.37 5.81
N PHE A 44 -14.32 -7.47 5.80
CA PHE A 44 -15.07 -8.19 6.83
C PHE A 44 -15.28 -9.65 6.42
N GLY A 45 -14.54 -10.57 7.06
CA GLY A 45 -14.83 -11.99 7.02
C GLY A 45 -15.77 -12.43 8.15
N TYR A 46 -16.50 -13.53 7.94
CA TYR A 46 -17.50 -14.05 8.89
C TYR A 46 -16.95 -14.39 10.29
N LEU A 47 -15.65 -14.69 10.41
CA LEU A 47 -14.99 -15.02 11.68
C LEU A 47 -13.66 -14.28 11.92
N MET A 48 -13.04 -13.74 10.86
CA MET A 48 -11.71 -13.11 10.93
C MET A 48 -11.63 -11.95 9.95
N LYS A 49 -10.74 -10.98 10.24
CA LYS A 49 -10.38 -9.91 9.30
C LYS A 49 -9.76 -10.52 8.03
N THR A 50 -10.29 -10.17 6.87
CA THR A 50 -9.70 -10.53 5.57
C THR A 50 -8.89 -9.37 5.02
N TYR A 51 -7.96 -9.66 4.10
CA TYR A 51 -7.18 -8.65 3.40
C TYR A 51 -7.29 -8.91 1.90
N GLU A 52 -8.30 -8.30 1.30
CA GLU A 52 -8.64 -8.48 -0.11
C GLU A 52 -7.86 -7.48 -0.96
N LYS A 53 -7.48 -7.90 -2.16
CA LYS A 53 -6.84 -7.03 -3.14
C LYS A 53 -7.81 -5.94 -3.57
N VAL A 54 -7.43 -4.69 -3.34
CA VAL A 54 -8.22 -3.50 -3.71
C VAL A 54 -7.57 -2.68 -4.81
N GLY A 55 -6.29 -2.96 -5.12
CA GLY A 55 -5.59 -2.29 -6.20
C GLY A 55 -4.26 -2.96 -6.53
N GLU A 56 -3.79 -2.66 -7.73
CA GLU A 56 -2.45 -3.00 -8.21
C GLU A 56 -1.92 -1.79 -8.95
N TYR A 57 -0.67 -1.41 -8.66
CA TYR A 57 -0.05 -0.20 -9.18
C TYR A 57 1.38 -0.49 -9.58
N THR A 58 1.83 0.04 -10.71
CA THR A 58 3.22 -0.07 -11.15
C THR A 58 3.99 1.18 -10.73
N THR A 59 5.19 1.02 -10.19
CA THR A 59 6.08 2.16 -9.90
C THR A 59 6.49 2.88 -11.19
N ASP A 60 6.68 4.19 -11.10
CA ASP A 60 7.23 4.97 -12.20
C ASP A 60 8.77 4.78 -12.30
N SER A 61 9.41 5.50 -13.23
CA SER A 61 10.86 5.43 -13.43
C SER A 61 11.68 5.84 -12.20
N SER A 62 11.09 6.54 -11.23
CA SER A 62 11.73 6.88 -9.94
C SER A 62 11.67 5.74 -8.91
N GLY A 63 10.99 4.63 -9.21
CA GLY A 63 10.79 3.52 -8.27
C GLY A 63 9.72 3.80 -7.23
N SER A 64 8.80 4.73 -7.49
CA SER A 64 7.71 5.07 -6.57
C SER A 64 6.36 5.16 -7.26
N VAL A 65 5.28 5.16 -6.48
CA VAL A 65 3.93 5.42 -6.98
C VAL A 65 3.10 6.15 -5.92
N LYS A 66 2.23 7.05 -6.37
CA LYS A 66 1.22 7.68 -5.51
C LYS A 66 -0.10 6.94 -5.64
N ILE A 67 -0.70 6.60 -4.50
CA ILE A 67 -1.96 5.85 -4.45
C ILE A 67 -2.94 6.54 -3.51
N GLU A 68 -4.20 6.60 -3.92
CA GLU A 68 -5.31 7.08 -3.09
C GLU A 68 -5.96 5.88 -2.39
N ILE A 69 -6.05 5.94 -1.06
CA ILE A 69 -6.61 4.88 -0.22
C ILE A 69 -7.52 5.47 0.86
N ASP A 70 -8.35 4.63 1.49
CA ASP A 70 -9.14 5.02 2.65
C ASP A 70 -8.27 4.95 3.92
N GLY A 71 -7.89 6.10 4.49
CA GLY A 71 -7.03 6.21 5.67
C GLY A 71 -7.64 5.66 6.96
N SER A 72 -8.93 5.32 6.97
CA SER A 72 -9.57 4.69 8.12
C SER A 72 -9.28 3.19 8.23
N LYS A 73 -8.89 2.54 7.12
CA LYS A 73 -8.68 1.08 7.01
C LYS A 73 -7.24 0.64 7.31
N GLN A 74 -7.08 -0.66 7.52
CA GLN A 74 -5.78 -1.32 7.62
C GLN A 74 -5.34 -1.87 6.26
N TYR A 75 -4.02 -1.93 6.03
CA TYR A 75 -3.46 -2.29 4.74
C TYR A 75 -2.30 -3.27 4.84
N ARG A 76 -2.17 -4.09 3.80
CA ARG A 76 -0.95 -4.83 3.48
C ARG A 76 -0.51 -4.45 2.08
N PHE A 77 0.75 -4.10 1.95
CA PHE A 77 1.39 -3.82 0.67
C PHE A 77 2.35 -4.95 0.35
N MET A 78 2.30 -5.43 -0.88
CA MET A 78 3.25 -6.40 -1.40
C MET A 78 3.85 -5.83 -2.68
N ILE A 79 5.16 -5.85 -2.78
CA ILE A 79 5.88 -5.47 -3.98
C ILE A 79 6.42 -6.73 -4.64
N SER A 80 6.14 -6.90 -5.92
CA SER A 80 6.75 -7.91 -6.78
C SER A 80 7.42 -7.22 -7.96
N GLY A 81 8.73 -7.44 -8.10
CA GLY A 81 9.55 -6.87 -9.15
C GLY A 81 10.30 -7.94 -9.96
N PRO A 82 10.93 -7.57 -11.07
CA PRO A 82 11.98 -8.36 -11.69
C PRO A 82 13.01 -8.74 -10.61
N ASN A 83 13.00 -10.01 -10.20
CA ASN A 83 13.91 -10.60 -9.22
C ASN A 83 13.80 -10.10 -7.77
N GLY A 84 12.67 -9.55 -7.34
CA GLY A 84 12.55 -9.14 -5.94
C GLY A 84 11.15 -9.15 -5.36
N TYR A 85 11.08 -9.32 -4.04
CA TYR A 85 9.84 -9.23 -3.28
C TYR A 85 10.04 -8.39 -2.01
N GLY A 86 9.03 -7.60 -1.68
CA GLY A 86 8.99 -6.78 -0.47
C GLY A 86 7.57 -6.71 0.07
N SER A 87 7.41 -6.38 1.35
CA SER A 87 6.08 -6.14 1.91
C SER A 87 6.11 -5.22 3.12
N ALA A 88 5.00 -4.53 3.35
CA ALA A 88 4.78 -3.73 4.55
C ALA A 88 3.36 -3.94 5.07
N ASN A 89 3.23 -4.11 6.39
CA ASN A 89 1.95 -4.36 7.04
C ASN A 89 1.58 -3.20 7.97
N PHE A 90 0.46 -2.54 7.65
CA PHE A 90 -0.15 -1.46 8.44
C PHE A 90 -1.46 -1.96 9.03
N THR A 91 -1.33 -2.98 9.88
CA THR A 91 -2.46 -3.60 10.58
C THR A 91 -2.20 -3.55 12.08
N GLU A 92 -3.25 -3.62 12.89
CA GLU A 92 -3.20 -3.59 14.36
C GLU A 92 -2.29 -4.66 14.97
N ALA A 93 -2.05 -5.76 14.25
CA ALA A 93 -1.14 -6.82 14.68
C ALA A 93 0.33 -6.40 14.62
N PHE A 94 0.69 -5.40 13.80
CA PHE A 94 2.06 -4.94 13.58
C PHE A 94 2.27 -3.49 14.05
N THR A 95 1.25 -2.63 13.92
CA THR A 95 1.33 -1.21 14.29
C THR A 95 -0.02 -0.67 14.75
N LYS A 96 -0.01 0.26 15.70
CA LYS A 96 -1.20 1.03 16.11
C LYS A 96 -1.37 2.31 15.28
N GLU A 97 -0.38 2.67 14.48
CA GLU A 97 -0.40 3.88 13.67
C GLU A 97 -1.11 3.62 12.34
N LYS A 98 -2.13 4.45 12.04
CA LYS A 98 -2.77 4.48 10.73
C LYS A 98 -1.94 5.30 9.75
N LEU A 99 -2.06 4.96 8.47
CA LEU A 99 -1.48 5.74 7.38
C LEU A 99 -2.10 7.15 7.37
N LYS A 100 -1.27 8.14 7.08
CA LYS A 100 -1.65 9.56 7.03
C LYS A 100 -1.55 10.10 5.61
N ASP A 101 -2.32 11.13 5.31
CA ASP A 101 -2.21 11.83 4.03
C ASP A 101 -0.80 12.42 3.84
N GLY A 102 -0.28 12.28 2.61
CA GLY A 102 1.07 12.67 2.24
C GLY A 102 2.19 11.77 2.79
N GLN A 103 1.86 10.69 3.52
CA GLN A 103 2.88 9.80 4.09
C GLN A 103 3.68 9.07 2.99
N GLU A 104 5.00 8.99 3.19
CA GLU A 104 5.86 8.10 2.41
C GLU A 104 5.99 6.74 3.11
N VAL A 105 5.79 5.67 2.33
CA VAL A 105 5.93 4.28 2.77
C VAL A 105 7.10 3.66 2.00
N ASN A 106 8.21 3.44 2.69
CA ASN A 106 9.38 2.79 2.13
C ASN A 106 9.26 1.28 2.36
N ILE A 107 9.22 0.51 1.28
CA ILE A 107 9.16 -0.95 1.34
C ILE A 107 10.49 -1.49 0.81
N GLU A 108 11.22 -2.19 1.68
CA GLU A 108 12.42 -2.88 1.27
C GLU A 108 12.06 -4.12 0.45
N VAL A 109 12.70 -4.25 -0.71
CA VAL A 109 12.53 -5.32 -1.66
C VAL A 109 13.85 -6.09 -1.72
N ILE A 110 13.79 -7.34 -1.31
CA ILE A 110 14.93 -8.25 -1.33
C ILE A 110 15.08 -8.74 -2.76
N THR A 111 16.17 -8.36 -3.41
CA THR A 111 16.56 -8.92 -4.72
C THR A 111 17.23 -10.26 -4.55
N HIS A 112 16.78 -11.25 -5.30
CA HIS A 112 17.62 -12.41 -5.58
C HIS A 112 18.49 -12.06 -6.77
N GLU A 113 19.65 -11.44 -6.53
CA GLU A 113 20.70 -11.49 -7.53
C GLU A 113 21.03 -12.97 -7.77
N ASN A 114 21.12 -13.38 -9.04
CA ASN A 114 21.49 -14.74 -9.44
C ASN A 114 22.72 -15.21 -8.62
N ARG A 115 22.48 -16.06 -7.61
CA ARG A 115 23.55 -16.83 -6.95
C ARG A 115 24.15 -17.84 -7.90
#